data_AF-A0A9Q0TG85-F1
#
_entry.id   AF-A0A9Q0TG85-F1
#
_cell.length_a   1.000
_cell.length_b   1.000
_cell.length_c   1.000
_cell.angle_alpha   90.00
_cell.angle_beta   90.00
_cell.angle_gamma   90.00
#
_symmetry.space_group_name_H-M   'P 1'
#
loop_
_entity.id
_entity.type
_entity.pdbx_description
1 polymer ?
#
loop_
_entity_poly.entity_id
_entity_poly.type
_entity_poly.pdbx_seq_one_letter_code
_entity_poly.pdbx_strand_id
1 'polypeptide(L)'
;MLPLRFFNLCIIHENKGRAVRDGAVKVIMTKIMNGTHVDELLAILAVIASHQKVVDELGDLGAVPCLLRIIRESTCDRNKENCIAILHTICLNDRTKRRTMRDEESAYGTISKLARNGTSRAKRKANGILERLNRAVNLTHTA
;
A
#
# COMPACT_ATOMS: atom_id res chain seq x y z
N MET A 1 17.16 -18.61 11.79
CA MET A 1 15.97 -18.26 12.60
C MET A 1 16.44 -17.27 13.66
N LEU A 2 15.76 -16.11 13.78
CA LEU A 2 16.18 -14.81 14.36
C LEU A 2 16.97 -13.92 13.36
N PRO A 3 16.59 -12.64 13.15
CA PRO A 3 16.01 -11.75 14.16
C PRO A 3 14.80 -10.92 13.66
N LEU A 4 13.57 -11.37 13.95
CA LEU A 4 12.38 -10.49 13.99
C LEU A 4 12.26 -9.73 15.33
N ARG A 5 13.28 -9.81 16.21
CA ARG A 5 13.21 -9.28 17.59
C ARG A 5 13.86 -7.91 17.81
N PHE A 6 14.67 -7.39 16.88
CA PHE A 6 15.39 -6.13 17.11
C PHE A 6 14.66 -4.86 16.61
N PHE A 7 13.78 -4.95 15.61
CA PHE A 7 13.15 -3.73 15.06
C PHE A 7 12.00 -3.17 15.90
N ASN A 8 11.40 -4.00 16.77
CA ASN A 8 10.40 -3.52 17.72
C ASN A 8 11.02 -2.71 18.88
N LEU A 9 12.35 -2.56 18.97
CA LEU A 9 12.97 -1.73 20.00
C LEU A 9 13.54 -0.41 19.48
N CYS A 10 14.11 -0.37 18.26
CA CYS A 10 14.74 0.86 17.75
C CYS A 10 13.75 1.93 17.27
N ILE A 11 12.53 1.57 16.85
CA ILE A 11 11.46 2.56 16.60
C ILE A 11 10.81 3.01 17.92
N ILE A 12 10.99 2.23 18.99
CA ILE A 12 10.24 2.37 20.23
C ILE A 12 11.08 3.09 21.32
N HIS A 13 12.42 3.07 21.29
CA HIS A 13 13.20 3.70 22.36
C HIS A 13 13.32 5.23 22.29
N GLU A 14 13.22 5.86 21.12
CA GLU A 14 13.29 7.34 21.01
C GLU A 14 11.94 8.04 20.85
N ASN A 15 10.80 7.33 20.85
CA ASN A 15 9.50 7.96 20.62
C ASN A 15 8.31 7.35 21.39
N LYS A 16 8.60 6.66 22.50
CA LYS A 16 7.66 5.84 23.28
C LYS A 16 6.40 6.56 23.78
N GLY A 17 6.47 7.87 24.04
CA GLY A 17 5.35 8.61 24.64
C GLY A 17 4.30 9.14 23.64
N ARG A 18 4.65 9.34 22.37
CA ARG A 18 3.79 10.04 21.39
C ARG A 18 3.44 9.24 20.14
N ALA A 19 4.23 8.24 19.77
CA ALA A 19 3.97 7.43 18.56
C ALA A 19 2.73 6.52 18.67
N VAL A 20 2.27 6.24 19.88
CA VAL A 20 1.28 5.17 20.13
C VAL A 20 -0.17 5.65 20.15
N ARG A 21 -0.46 6.97 20.06
CA ARG A 21 -1.86 7.43 20.02
C ARG A 21 -2.36 8.02 18.69
N ASP A 22 -1.58 8.77 17.90
CA ASP A 22 -2.12 9.40 16.67
C ASP A 22 -1.07 9.66 15.54
N GLY A 23 -0.03 8.83 15.36
CA GLY A 23 0.97 9.16 14.33
C GLY A 23 1.93 8.08 13.86
N ALA A 24 1.75 6.82 14.26
CA ALA A 24 2.63 5.75 13.79
C ALA A 24 2.58 5.60 12.26
N VAL A 25 1.38 5.61 11.66
CA VAL A 25 1.22 5.48 10.20
C VAL A 25 1.81 6.70 9.50
N LYS A 26 1.56 7.91 9.99
CA LYS A 26 2.22 9.14 9.49
C LYS A 26 3.75 9.05 9.50
N VAL A 27 4.36 8.59 10.60
CA VAL A 27 5.82 8.45 10.69
C VAL A 27 6.34 7.39 9.71
N ILE A 28 5.66 6.24 9.61
CA ILE A 28 6.00 5.17 8.67
C ILE A 28 5.94 5.70 7.23
N MET A 29 4.85 6.35 6.86
CA MET A 29 4.67 6.91 5.51
C MET A 29 5.71 7.98 5.19
N THR A 30 6.03 8.86 6.13
CA THR A 30 7.06 9.89 5.94
C THR A 30 8.43 9.25 5.67
N LYS A 31 8.80 8.22 6.43
CA LYS A 31 10.07 7.49 6.21
C LYS A 31 10.09 6.76 4.88
N ILE A 32 8.98 6.13 4.46
CA ILE A 32 8.84 5.49 3.15
C ILE A 32 9.02 6.51 2.02
N MET A 33 8.37 7.68 2.12
CA MET A 33 8.49 8.75 1.12
C MET A 33 9.91 9.30 1.01
N ASN A 34 10.64 9.35 2.13
CA ASN A 34 12.04 9.75 2.19
C ASN A 34 13.02 8.62 1.79
N GLY A 35 12.53 7.45 1.36
CA GLY A 35 13.38 6.33 0.95
C GLY A 35 14.12 5.65 2.11
N THR A 36 13.69 5.84 3.36
CA THR A 36 14.38 5.32 4.55
C THR A 36 13.73 4.02 5.04
N HIS A 37 14.49 2.92 5.13
CA HIS A 37 14.01 1.61 5.59
C HIS A 37 12.71 1.13 4.88
N VAL A 38 12.63 1.38 3.57
CA VAL A 38 11.40 1.16 2.77
C VAL A 38 10.92 -0.29 2.88
N ASP A 39 11.83 -1.26 2.77
CA ASP A 39 11.54 -2.69 2.82
C ASP A 39 10.86 -3.11 4.13
N GLU A 40 11.46 -2.74 5.27
CA GLU A 40 10.97 -3.09 6.61
C GLU A 40 9.64 -2.39 6.90
N LEU A 41 9.55 -1.11 6.55
CA LEU A 41 8.38 -0.29 6.80
C LEU A 41 7.18 -0.71 5.94
N LEU A 42 7.39 -1.12 4.68
CA LEU A 42 6.34 -1.70 3.84
C LEU A 42 5.81 -3.02 4.43
N ALA A 43 6.68 -3.86 4.98
CA ALA A 43 6.27 -5.10 5.61
C ALA A 43 5.41 -4.84 6.86
N ILE A 44 5.82 -3.90 7.72
CA ILE A 44 5.03 -3.49 8.89
C ILE A 44 3.70 -2.90 8.45
N LEU A 45 3.72 -2.00 7.48
CA LEU A 45 2.52 -1.33 7.00
C LEU A 45 1.51 -2.32 6.41
N ALA A 46 1.98 -3.33 5.67
CA ALA A 46 1.13 -4.37 5.12
C ALA A 46 0.40 -5.22 6.18
N VAL A 47 0.98 -5.36 7.39
CA VAL A 47 0.34 -6.06 8.52
C VAL A 47 -0.76 -5.18 9.13
N ILE A 48 -0.44 -3.92 9.44
CA ILE A 48 -1.36 -3.03 10.17
C ILE A 48 -2.48 -2.45 9.27
N ALA A 49 -2.30 -2.43 7.94
CA ALA A 49 -3.29 -1.92 6.98
C ALA A 49 -4.61 -2.72 6.96
N SER A 50 -4.71 -3.83 7.69
CA SER A 50 -5.96 -4.58 7.90
C SER A 50 -6.97 -3.86 8.80
N HIS A 51 -6.55 -2.85 9.57
CA HIS A 51 -7.44 -2.05 10.40
C HIS A 51 -7.99 -0.84 9.64
N GLN A 52 -9.31 -0.60 9.70
CA GLN A 52 -9.97 0.50 8.98
C GLN A 52 -9.35 1.87 9.29
N LYS A 53 -9.07 2.18 10.56
CA LYS A 53 -8.43 3.44 10.96
C LYS A 53 -7.10 3.69 10.24
N VAL A 54 -6.32 2.62 10.01
CA VAL A 54 -5.05 2.71 9.28
C VAL A 54 -5.30 2.96 7.79
N VAL A 55 -6.33 2.34 7.20
CA VAL A 55 -6.72 2.60 5.80
C VAL A 55 -7.13 4.06 5.61
N ASP A 56 -7.92 4.60 6.53
CA ASP A 56 -8.37 6.00 6.49
C ASP A 56 -7.15 6.95 6.54
N GLU A 57 -6.26 6.74 7.51
CA GLU A 57 -5.04 7.56 7.67
C GLU A 57 -4.12 7.44 6.43
N LEU A 58 -3.96 6.24 5.86
CA LEU A 58 -3.21 6.05 4.61
C LEU A 58 -3.84 6.78 3.42
N GLY A 59 -5.16 6.83 3.39
CA GLY A 59 -5.92 7.59 2.41
C GLY A 59 -5.58 9.09 2.46
N ASP A 60 -5.52 9.65 3.66
CA ASP A 60 -5.25 11.08 3.89
C ASP A 60 -3.77 11.44 3.69
N LEU A 61 -2.87 10.51 3.99
CA LEU A 61 -1.42 10.69 3.84
C LEU A 61 -0.90 10.51 2.40
N GLY A 62 -1.79 10.38 1.40
CA GLY A 62 -1.36 10.21 0.01
C GLY A 62 -0.60 8.90 -0.23
N ALA A 63 -0.92 7.83 0.50
CA ALA A 63 -0.22 6.56 0.37
C ALA A 63 -0.40 5.92 -1.01
N VAL A 64 -1.58 6.07 -1.62
CA VAL A 64 -1.90 5.44 -2.91
C VAL A 64 -0.93 5.83 -4.03
N PRO A 65 -0.73 7.12 -4.38
CA PRO A 65 0.25 7.49 -5.41
C PRO A 65 1.69 7.12 -5.02
N CYS A 66 2.05 7.18 -3.74
CA CYS A 66 3.37 6.77 -3.26
C CYS A 66 3.63 5.27 -3.51
N LEU A 67 2.70 4.40 -3.11
CA LEU A 67 2.83 2.95 -3.27
C LEU A 67 2.82 2.53 -4.74
N LEU A 68 2.02 3.16 -5.57
CA LEU A 68 1.99 2.91 -7.02
C LEU A 68 3.32 3.30 -7.67
N ARG A 69 3.90 4.44 -7.27
CA ARG A 69 5.24 4.84 -7.68
C ARG A 69 6.30 3.80 -7.29
N ILE A 70 6.28 3.31 -6.06
CA ILE A 70 7.20 2.25 -5.61
C ILE A 70 7.04 0.99 -6.45
N ILE A 71 5.82 0.60 -6.84
CA ILE A 71 5.60 -0.56 -7.71
C ILE A 71 6.29 -0.38 -9.08
N ARG A 72 6.23 0.84 -9.65
CA ARG A 72 6.87 1.14 -10.93
C ARG A 72 8.40 1.14 -10.84
N GLU A 73 8.94 1.73 -9.79
CA GLU A 73 10.37 2.04 -9.66
C GLU A 73 11.18 0.93 -8.99
N SER A 74 10.57 0.15 -8.08
CA SER A 74 11.28 -0.88 -7.33
C SER A 74 11.74 -2.03 -8.24
N THR A 75 12.96 -2.53 -8.01
CA THR A 75 13.43 -3.81 -8.54
C THR A 75 13.16 -4.98 -7.60
N CYS A 76 12.83 -4.69 -6.34
CA CYS A 76 12.53 -5.70 -5.31
C CYS A 76 11.08 -6.17 -5.40
N ASP A 77 10.88 -7.46 -5.70
CA ASP A 77 9.54 -8.08 -5.82
C ASP A 77 8.78 -8.09 -4.50
N ARG A 78 9.48 -8.27 -3.38
CA ARG A 78 8.88 -8.22 -2.04
C ARG A 78 8.24 -6.85 -1.76
N ASN A 79 8.90 -5.77 -2.17
CA ASN A 79 8.35 -4.42 -2.01
C ASN A 79 7.10 -4.23 -2.87
N LYS A 80 7.14 -4.67 -4.13
CA LYS A 80 5.96 -4.65 -5.02
C LYS A 80 4.79 -5.43 -4.43
N GLU A 81 5.07 -6.62 -3.88
CA GLU A 81 4.06 -7.46 -3.24
C GLU A 81 3.44 -6.80 -2.00
N ASN A 82 4.26 -6.18 -1.15
CA ASN A 82 3.77 -5.44 0.02
C ASN A 82 2.94 -4.21 -0.40
N CYS A 83 3.42 -3.43 -1.37
CA CYS A 83 2.69 -2.28 -1.90
C CYS A 83 1.32 -2.68 -2.45
N ILE A 84 1.26 -3.71 -3.30
CA ILE A 84 -0.02 -4.16 -3.87
C ILE A 84 -0.94 -4.78 -2.81
N ALA A 85 -0.40 -5.37 -1.74
CA ALA A 85 -1.18 -5.83 -0.60
C ALA A 85 -1.86 -4.68 0.14
N ILE A 86 -1.13 -3.59 0.40
CA ILE A 86 -1.70 -2.40 1.03
C ILE A 86 -2.74 -1.75 0.11
N LEU A 87 -2.41 -1.55 -1.17
CA LEU A 87 -3.34 -0.99 -2.17
C LEU A 87 -4.62 -1.82 -2.33
N HIS A 88 -4.51 -3.15 -2.27
CA HIS A 88 -5.69 -4.03 -2.33
C HIS A 88 -6.60 -3.81 -1.13
N THR A 89 -6.05 -3.67 0.08
CA THR A 89 -6.84 -3.39 1.28
C THR A 89 -7.46 -1.99 1.23
N ILE A 90 -6.75 -0.98 0.74
CA ILE A 90 -7.32 0.36 0.52
C ILE A 90 -8.46 0.29 -0.51
N CYS A 91 -8.27 -0.38 -1.64
CA CYS A 91 -9.29 -0.50 -2.69
C CYS A 91 -10.59 -1.19 -2.21
N LEU A 92 -10.44 -2.14 -1.27
CA LEU A 92 -11.57 -2.83 -0.65
C LEU A 92 -12.38 -1.91 0.27
N ASN A 93 -11.70 -1.13 1.09
CA ASN A 93 -12.28 -0.43 2.23
C ASN A 93 -12.56 1.05 1.96
N ASP A 94 -11.85 1.69 1.03
CA ASP A 94 -12.02 3.08 0.64
C ASP A 94 -12.22 3.20 -0.88
N ARG A 95 -13.48 3.43 -1.28
CA ARG A 95 -13.86 3.58 -2.70
C ARG A 95 -13.37 4.90 -3.30
N THR A 96 -13.13 5.93 -2.49
CA THR A 96 -12.70 7.26 -2.97
C THR A 96 -11.35 7.18 -3.67
N LYS A 97 -10.48 6.27 -3.22
CA LYS A 97 -9.13 6.07 -3.78
C LYS A 97 -9.11 5.28 -5.09
N ARG A 98 -10.24 4.67 -5.50
CA ARG A 98 -10.32 3.92 -6.77
C ARG A 98 -10.13 4.80 -7.99
N ARG A 99 -10.47 6.09 -7.90
CA ARG A 99 -10.22 7.05 -9.00
C ARG A 99 -8.73 7.17 -9.26
N THR A 100 -7.93 7.46 -8.23
CA THR A 100 -6.47 7.55 -8.34
C THR A 100 -5.85 6.27 -8.89
N MET A 101 -6.35 5.09 -8.49
CA MET A 101 -5.85 3.81 -9.02
C MET A 101 -6.22 3.60 -10.50
N ARG A 102 -7.39 4.06 -10.95
CA ARG A 102 -7.77 4.03 -12.37
C ARG A 102 -6.93 4.98 -13.20
N ASP A 103 -6.69 6.19 -12.70
CA ASP A 103 -5.90 7.19 -13.41
C ASP A 103 -4.46 6.67 -13.60
N GLU A 104 -3.88 6.08 -12.55
CA GLU A 104 -2.59 5.39 -12.63
C GLU A 104 -2.60 4.23 -13.63
N GLU A 105 -3.62 3.38 -13.58
CA GLU A 105 -3.73 2.23 -14.47
C GLU A 105 -3.86 2.66 -15.94
N SER A 106 -4.64 3.70 -16.21
CA SER A 106 -4.79 4.27 -17.56
C SER A 106 -3.50 4.91 -18.06
N ALA A 107 -2.74 5.56 -17.19
CA ALA A 107 -1.51 6.26 -17.58
C ALA A 107 -0.31 5.31 -17.76
N TYR A 108 -0.16 4.32 -16.88
CA TYR A 108 1.07 3.53 -16.78
C TYR A 108 0.87 2.02 -16.91
N GLY A 109 -0.37 1.52 -16.82
CA GLY A 109 -0.67 0.09 -16.78
C GLY A 109 -0.02 -0.62 -15.59
N THR A 110 0.26 0.10 -14.50
CA THR A 110 1.08 -0.37 -13.37
C THR A 110 0.49 -1.63 -12.73
N ILE A 111 -0.82 -1.66 -12.52
CA ILE A 111 -1.50 -2.76 -11.84
C ILE A 111 -1.62 -3.95 -12.80
N SER A 112 -1.94 -3.72 -14.08
CA SER A 112 -1.97 -4.79 -15.09
C SER A 112 -0.61 -5.44 -15.34
N LYS A 113 0.47 -4.64 -15.39
CA LYS A 113 1.84 -5.17 -15.50
C LYS A 113 2.18 -6.07 -14.32
N LEU A 114 1.83 -5.66 -13.09
CA LEU A 114 2.05 -6.48 -11.91
C LEU A 114 1.16 -7.73 -11.88
N ALA A 115 -0.08 -7.64 -12.36
CA ALA A 115 -0.99 -8.77 -12.51
C ALA A 115 -0.46 -9.84 -13.48
N ARG A 116 0.33 -9.45 -14.48
CA ARG A 116 0.96 -10.35 -15.45
C ARG A 116 2.29 -10.92 -14.94
N ASN A 117 3.14 -10.06 -14.38
CA ASN A 117 4.56 -10.38 -14.18
C ASN A 117 4.96 -10.56 -12.71
N GLY A 118 4.10 -10.23 -11.75
CA GLY A 118 4.44 -10.30 -10.32
C GLY A 118 4.50 -11.73 -9.76
N THR A 119 4.80 -11.84 -8.48
CA THR A 119 4.67 -13.10 -7.71
C THR A 119 3.23 -13.60 -7.70
N SER A 120 2.99 -14.89 -7.43
CA SER A 120 1.62 -15.44 -7.34
C SER A 120 0.71 -14.63 -6.41
N ARG A 121 1.24 -14.13 -5.29
CA ARG A 121 0.50 -13.32 -4.33
C ARG A 121 0.25 -11.90 -4.84
N ALA A 122 1.23 -11.28 -5.51
CA ALA A 122 1.05 -9.99 -6.16
C ALA A 122 0.00 -10.06 -7.27
N LYS A 123 0.06 -11.08 -8.14
CA LYS A 123 -0.91 -11.29 -9.22
C LYS A 123 -2.33 -11.41 -8.69
N ARG A 124 -2.57 -12.24 -7.67
CA ARG A 124 -3.91 -12.43 -7.09
C ARG A 124 -4.51 -11.11 -6.62
N LYS A 125 -3.70 -10.28 -5.94
CA LYS A 125 -4.16 -8.99 -5.39
C LYS A 125 -4.34 -7.93 -6.48
N ALA A 126 -3.43 -7.85 -7.44
CA ALA A 126 -3.54 -6.94 -8.57
C ALA A 126 -4.81 -7.22 -9.39
N ASN A 127 -5.09 -8.49 -9.71
CA ASN A 127 -6.33 -8.88 -10.39
C ASN A 127 -7.58 -8.51 -9.58
N GLY A 128 -7.55 -8.71 -8.25
CA GLY A 128 -8.65 -8.31 -7.38
C GLY A 128 -8.92 -6.80 -7.34
N ILE A 129 -7.89 -5.96 -7.53
CA ILE A 129 -8.04 -4.52 -7.72
C ILE A 129 -8.66 -4.24 -9.10
N LEU A 130 -8.08 -4.75 -10.18
CA LEU A 130 -8.54 -4.50 -11.55
C LEU A 130 -10.03 -4.86 -11.73
N GLU A 131 -10.46 -6.00 -11.20
CA GLU A 131 -11.86 -6.41 -11.23
C GLU A 131 -12.79 -5.36 -10.60
N ARG A 132 -12.38 -4.77 -9.47
CA ARG A 132 -13.17 -3.74 -8.76
C ARG A 132 -13.16 -2.40 -9.49
N LEU A 133 -12.05 -2.06 -10.12
CA LEU A 133 -11.95 -0.84 -10.92
C LEU A 133 -12.88 -0.93 -12.13
N ASN A 134 -12.93 -2.09 -12.80
CA ASN A 134 -13.78 -2.34 -13.98
C ASN A 134 -15.27 -2.44 -13.64
N ARG A 135 -15.63 -3.11 -12.53
CA ARG A 135 -17.04 -3.17 -12.07
C ARG A 135 -17.64 -1.78 -11.82
N ALA A 136 -16.84 -0.83 -11.33
CA ALA A 136 -17.31 0.53 -11.06
C ALA A 136 -17.62 1.33 -12.34
N VAL A 137 -16.91 1.06 -13.44
CA VAL A 137 -17.14 1.71 -14.75
C VAL A 137 -18.45 1.22 -15.38
N ASN A 138 -18.76 -0.07 -15.21
CA ASN A 138 -19.97 -0.66 -15.77
C ASN A 138 -21.26 -0.20 -15.07
N LEU A 139 -21.18 0.36 -13.85
CA LEU A 139 -22.35 0.92 -13.16
C LEU A 139 -22.66 2.36 -13.58
N THR A 140 -21.69 3.10 -14.12
CA THR A 140 -21.87 4.49 -14.56
C THR A 140 -22.36 4.62 -16.00
N HIS A 141 -22.39 3.54 -16.78
CA HIS A 141 -22.88 3.53 -18.16
C HIS A 141 -24.35 3.08 -18.31
N THR A 142 -25.00 2.68 -17.22
CA THR A 142 -26.37 2.12 -17.24
C THR A 142 -27.40 3.03 -16.56
N ALA A 143 -27.12 4.33 -16.43
CA ALA A 143 -28.02 5.33 -15.87
C ALA A 143 -28.36 6.41 -16.90
#